data_AF-A0A968NC92-F1
#
_entry.id   AF-A0A968NC92-F1
#
_cell.length_a   1.000
_cell.length_b   1.000
_cell.length_c   1.000
_cell.angle_alpha   90.00
_cell.angle_beta   90.00
_cell.angle_gamma   90.00
#
_symmetry.space_group_name_H-M   'P 1'
#
loop_
_entity.id
_entity.type
_entity.pdbx_description
1 polymer ?
#
loop_
_entity_poly.entity_id
_entity_poly.type
_entity_poly.pdbx_seq_one_letter_code
_entity_poly.pdbx_strand_id
1 'polypeptide(L)'
;MLDPTWTTATLLNPCLLVEVLSPSTAARDRGVKFTHYQRIPTLQEYLLVDSEQVLVEQWQPDGAGAWHCTTFTNLGDTLALGSVPAALALADIYRNTSFTAPTAGAAR
;
A
#
# COMPACT_ATOMS: atom_id res chain seq x y z
N MET A 1 -1.14 -0.71 -29.59
CA MET A 1 -0.55 0.59 -29.96
C MET A 1 -0.90 1.55 -28.83
N LEU A 2 0.00 1.72 -27.86
CA LEU A 2 -0.21 2.57 -26.69
C LEU A 2 0.27 4.00 -27.02
N ASP A 3 -0.42 5.00 -26.50
CA ASP A 3 -0.14 6.42 -26.71
C ASP A 3 1.14 6.87 -25.95
N PRO A 4 2.02 7.68 -26.56
CA PRO A 4 3.30 8.06 -25.96
C PRO A 4 3.23 9.34 -25.11
N THR A 5 2.04 9.82 -24.72
CA THR A 5 1.86 11.05 -23.95
C THR A 5 1.92 10.84 -22.44
N TRP A 6 2.98 10.17 -21.96
CA TRP A 6 3.34 10.22 -20.55
C TRP A 6 3.97 11.57 -20.27
N THR A 7 3.15 12.59 -20.00
CA THR A 7 3.63 13.82 -19.39
C THR A 7 3.99 13.51 -17.94
N THR A 8 5.26 13.67 -17.56
CA THR A 8 5.70 13.61 -16.16
C THR A 8 5.12 14.81 -15.41
N ALA A 9 3.86 14.70 -15.00
CA ALA A 9 3.24 15.66 -14.10
C ALA A 9 3.46 15.21 -12.65
N THR A 10 4.01 16.10 -11.82
CA THR A 10 4.16 15.86 -10.39
C THR A 10 2.94 16.40 -9.65
N LEU A 11 2.21 15.53 -8.94
CA LEU A 11 1.14 15.94 -8.04
C LEU A 11 1.73 16.47 -6.73
N LEU A 12 1.35 17.68 -6.32
CA LEU A 12 1.88 18.34 -5.12
C LEU A 12 0.96 18.19 -3.90
N ASN A 13 -0.24 17.65 -4.11
CA ASN A 13 -1.32 17.57 -3.14
C ASN A 13 -2.05 16.21 -3.21
N PRO A 14 -1.34 15.08 -3.03
CA PRO A 14 -1.97 13.77 -3.11
C PRO A 14 -2.95 13.57 -1.94
N CYS A 15 -4.14 13.04 -2.25
CA CYS A 15 -5.06 12.53 -1.23
C CYS A 15 -4.79 11.07 -0.84
N LEU A 16 -4.17 10.31 -1.74
CA LEU A 16 -3.80 8.91 -1.60
C LEU A 16 -2.34 8.71 -2.04
N LEU A 17 -1.56 8.01 -1.22
CA LEU A 17 -0.24 7.49 -1.59
C LEU A 17 -0.25 5.97 -1.46
N VAL A 18 0.34 5.29 -2.45
CA VAL A 18 0.45 3.82 -2.47
C VAL A 18 1.92 3.47 -2.68
N GLU A 19 2.52 2.74 -1.74
CA GLU A 19 3.86 2.20 -1.89
C GLU A 19 3.81 0.67 -2.03
N VAL A 20 4.48 0.15 -3.04
CA VAL A 20 4.75 -1.29 -3.18
C VAL A 20 6.13 -1.57 -2.60
N LEU A 21 6.17 -2.33 -1.50
CA LEU A 21 7.39 -2.60 -0.76
C LEU A 21 8.22 -3.65 -1.47
N SER A 22 9.51 -3.38 -1.63
CA SER A 22 10.49 -4.37 -2.12
C SER A 22 11.27 -4.99 -0.94
N PRO A 23 11.86 -6.18 -1.11
CA PRO A 23 12.60 -6.87 -0.04
C PRO A 23 13.74 -6.01 0.55
N SER A 24 14.35 -5.15 -0.26
CA SER A 24 15.47 -4.28 0.14
C SER A 24 15.03 -2.99 0.84
N THR A 25 13.74 -2.64 0.80
CA THR A 25 13.20 -1.37 1.32
C THR A 25 12.11 -1.53 2.39
N ALA A 26 11.58 -2.74 2.60
CA ALA A 26 10.45 -3.01 3.52
C ALA A 26 10.65 -2.46 4.95
N ALA A 27 11.85 -2.62 5.54
CA ALA A 27 12.13 -2.11 6.89
C ALA A 27 12.37 -0.59 6.93
N ARG A 28 12.80 0.02 5.82
CA ARG A 28 13.12 1.46 5.74
C ARG A 28 11.90 2.30 5.33
N ASP A 29 11.03 1.76 4.47
CA ASP A 29 9.81 2.40 3.99
C ASP A 29 8.73 2.51 5.08
N ARG A 30 8.59 1.47 5.92
CA ARG A 30 7.59 1.45 7.01
C ARG A 30 7.73 2.59 8.04
N GLY A 31 8.93 3.17 8.22
CA GLY A 31 9.17 4.15 9.29
C GLY A 31 9.55 5.56 8.83
N VAL A 32 10.55 5.67 7.95
CA VAL A 32 11.19 6.98 7.67
C VAL A 32 10.31 7.82 6.75
N LYS A 33 9.81 7.23 5.67
CA LYS A 33 8.99 7.96 4.68
C LYS A 33 7.61 8.28 5.21
N PHE A 34 6.97 7.34 5.90
CA PHE A 34 5.63 7.54 6.44
C PHE A 34 5.57 8.76 7.37
N THR A 35 6.55 8.94 8.26
CA THR A 35 6.66 10.14 9.12
C THR A 35 6.70 11.46 8.33
N HIS A 36 7.30 11.47 7.14
CA HIS A 36 7.30 12.64 6.27
C HIS A 36 5.95 12.83 5.58
N TYR A 37 5.33 11.75 5.12
CA TYR A 37 4.03 11.80 4.44
C TYR A 37 2.88 12.24 5.35
N GLN A 38 2.93 11.90 6.64
CA GLN A 38 1.97 12.39 7.64
C GLN A 38 1.90 13.92 7.73
N ARG A 39 2.91 14.65 7.24
CA ARG A 39 2.95 16.12 7.21
C ARG A 39 2.28 16.73 5.98
N ILE A 40 1.89 15.93 4.99
CA ILE A 40 1.20 16.41 3.79
C ILE A 40 -0.25 16.72 4.16
N PRO A 41 -0.71 18.00 4.14
CA PRO A 41 -2.03 18.36 4.66
C PRO A 41 -3.21 17.79 3.88
N THR A 42 -2.97 17.40 2.63
CA THR A 42 -4.01 16.87 1.73
C THR A 42 -4.09 15.35 1.75
N LEU A 43 -3.12 14.67 2.38
CA LEU A 43 -3.06 13.22 2.44
C LEU A 43 -4.14 12.71 3.42
N GLN A 44 -5.03 11.88 2.89
CA GLN A 44 -6.14 11.29 3.63
C GLN A 44 -5.94 9.80 3.82
N GLU A 45 -5.06 9.17 3.04
CA GLU A 45 -4.91 7.72 3.03
C GLU A 45 -3.53 7.32 2.51
N TYR A 46 -2.94 6.32 3.17
CA TYR A 46 -1.62 5.79 2.80
C TYR A 46 -1.66 4.26 2.78
N LEU A 47 -1.32 3.66 1.64
CA LEU A 47 -1.31 2.21 1.47
C LEU A 47 0.13 1.70 1.36
N LEU A 48 0.42 0.65 2.10
CA LEU A 48 1.61 -0.17 1.92
C LEU A 48 1.18 -1.54 1.39
N VAL A 49 1.73 -1.93 0.24
CA VAL A 49 1.48 -3.23 -0.39
C VAL A 49 2.77 -4.03 -0.32
N ASP A 50 2.77 -5.13 0.43
CA ASP A 50 3.91 -6.05 0.46
C ASP A 50 3.96 -6.83 -0.86
N SER A 51 5.12 -6.87 -1.52
CA SER A 51 5.29 -7.59 -2.80
C SER A 51 5.76 -9.04 -2.64
N GLU A 52 6.07 -9.51 -1.41
CA GLU A 52 6.52 -10.88 -1.13
C GLU A 52 5.45 -11.76 -0.48
N GLN A 53 4.34 -11.16 -0.04
CA GLN A 53 3.21 -11.85 0.57
C GLN A 53 1.91 -11.07 0.38
N VAL A 54 0.76 -11.72 0.60
CA VAL A 54 -0.54 -11.04 0.63
C VAL A 54 -0.65 -10.26 1.93
N LEU A 55 -0.29 -8.98 1.87
CA LEU A 55 -0.33 -8.06 3.00
C LEU A 55 -0.49 -6.62 2.48
N VAL A 56 -1.62 -6.01 2.79
CA VAL A 56 -1.86 -4.59 2.55
C VAL A 56 -2.14 -3.89 3.88
N GLU A 57 -1.44 -2.80 4.15
CA GLU A 57 -1.66 -1.93 5.31
C GLU A 57 -2.30 -0.62 4.84
N GLN A 58 -3.49 -0.31 5.33
CA GLN A 58 -4.22 0.92 5.08
C GLN A 58 -4.10 1.84 6.29
N TRP A 59 -3.46 2.98 6.09
CA TRP A 59 -3.29 4.02 7.10
C TRP A 59 -4.22 5.19 6.81
N GLN A 60 -5.00 5.61 7.80
CA GLN A 60 -5.92 6.74 7.70
C GLN A 60 -5.76 7.66 8.93
N PRO A 61 -5.79 9.00 8.76
CA PRO A 61 -5.75 9.91 9.89
C PRO A 61 -7.06 9.84 10.68
N ASP A 62 -6.98 9.95 12.00
CA ASP A 62 -8.13 9.92 12.89
C ASP A 62 -8.80 11.29 13.10
N GLY A 63 -8.22 12.34 12.52
CA GLY A 63 -8.63 13.73 12.71
C GLY A 63 -8.09 14.41 13.98
N ALA A 64 -7.48 13.65 14.90
CA ALA A 64 -6.82 14.14 16.11
C ALA A 64 -5.28 14.16 16.00
N GLY A 65 -4.75 13.81 14.83
CA GLY A 65 -3.30 13.83 14.53
C GLY A 65 -2.62 12.47 14.64
N ALA A 66 -3.37 11.40 14.97
CA ALA A 66 -2.88 10.04 14.88
C ALA A 66 -3.34 9.38 13.58
N TRP A 67 -2.75 8.22 13.28
CA TRP A 67 -3.09 7.40 12.12
C TRP A 67 -3.48 6.01 12.58
N HIS A 68 -4.61 5.51 12.10
CA HIS A 68 -5.05 4.14 12.31
C HIS A 68 -4.60 3.25 11.16
N CYS A 69 -4.07 2.07 11.49
CA CYS A 69 -3.71 1.04 10.53
C CYS A 69 -4.75 -0.07 10.52
N THR A 70 -5.26 -0.39 9.34
CA THR A 70 -6.04 -1.60 9.08
C THR A 70 -5.24 -2.52 8.17
N THR A 71 -5.14 -3.80 8.53
CA THR A 71 -4.34 -4.78 7.80
C THR A 71 -5.22 -5.81 7.11
N PHE A 72 -4.93 -6.07 5.84
CA PHE A 72 -5.60 -7.07 5.02
C PHE A 72 -4.60 -8.14 4.59
N THR A 73 -4.94 -9.41 4.79
CA THR A 73 -4.02 -10.54 4.57
C THR A 73 -4.64 -11.68 3.75
N ASN A 74 -5.91 -11.56 3.37
CA ASN A 74 -6.62 -12.56 2.59
C ASN A 74 -6.94 -12.05 1.19
N LEU A 75 -6.71 -12.84 0.15
CA LEU A 75 -7.07 -12.50 -1.23
C LEU A 75 -8.57 -12.27 -1.42
N GLY A 76 -9.41 -12.84 -0.55
CA GLY A 76 -10.85 -12.60 -0.52
C GLY A 76 -11.26 -11.26 0.10
N ASP A 77 -10.32 -10.53 0.72
CA ASP A 77 -10.61 -9.23 1.32
C ASP A 77 -10.81 -8.15 0.25
N THR A 78 -11.60 -7.14 0.60
CA THR A 78 -11.79 -5.94 -0.20
C THR A 78 -11.49 -4.72 0.65
N LEU A 79 -10.56 -3.90 0.18
CA LEU A 79 -10.16 -2.64 0.80
C LEU A 79 -11.00 -1.52 0.21
N ALA A 80 -11.83 -0.87 1.03
CA ALA A 80 -12.55 0.34 0.64
C ALA A 80 -11.66 1.57 0.87
N LEU A 81 -11.49 2.42 -0.15
CA LEU A 81 -10.72 3.65 -0.04
C LEU A 81 -11.59 4.76 0.56
N GLY A 82 -11.06 5.43 1.59
CA GLY A 82 -11.72 6.60 2.19
C GLY A 82 -11.45 7.89 1.41
N SER A 83 -10.32 7.95 0.70
CA SER A 83 -9.85 9.14 -0.02
C SER A 83 -10.44 9.32 -1.43
N VAL A 84 -10.93 8.23 -2.03
CA VAL A 84 -11.52 8.18 -3.37
C VAL A 84 -12.67 7.16 -3.40
N PRO A 85 -13.71 7.35 -4.23
CA PRO A 85 -14.87 6.45 -4.26
C PRO A 85 -14.57 5.15 -5.03
N ALA A 86 -13.66 4.34 -4.49
CA ALA A 86 -13.24 3.07 -5.08
C ALA A 86 -12.99 2.01 -4.00
N ALA A 87 -13.10 0.75 -4.41
CA ALA A 87 -12.75 -0.40 -3.61
C ALA A 87 -11.80 -1.29 -4.40
N LEU A 88 -10.82 -1.87 -3.71
CA LEU A 88 -9.78 -2.71 -4.29
C LEU A 88 -9.90 -4.12 -3.69
N ALA A 89 -10.24 -5.10 -4.51
CA ALA A 89 -10.12 -6.50 -4.10
C ALA A 89 -8.63 -6.86 -4.00
N LEU A 90 -8.23 -7.54 -2.93
CA LEU A 90 -6.83 -7.96 -2.78
C LEU A 90 -6.42 -8.93 -3.90
N ALA A 91 -7.34 -9.76 -4.39
CA ALA A 91 -7.14 -10.58 -5.58
C ALA A 91 -6.75 -9.78 -6.84
N ASP A 92 -7.26 -8.55 -6.99
CA ASP A 92 -6.92 -7.69 -8.12
C ASP A 92 -5.58 -6.98 -7.91
N ILE A 93 -5.29 -6.53 -6.69
CA ILE A 93 -3.98 -5.96 -6.31
C ILE A 93 -2.85 -6.97 -6.60
N TYR A 94 -3.07 -8.22 -6.23
CA TYR A 94 -2.12 -9.32 -6.38
C TYR A 94 -2.32 -10.12 -7.67
N ARG A 95 -3.02 -9.55 -8.66
CA ARG A 95 -3.22 -10.23 -9.93
C ARG A 95 -1.87 -10.52 -10.60
N ASN A 96 -1.69 -11.77 -11.03
CA ASN A 96 -0.46 -12.27 -11.63
C ASN A 96 0.76 -12.30 -10.70
N THR A 97 0.58 -12.26 -9.39
CA THR A 97 1.64 -12.62 -8.45
C THR A 97 1.53 -14.09 -8.07
N SER A 98 2.63 -14.68 -7.62
CA SER A 98 2.64 -16.03 -7.08
C SER A 98 3.58 -16.03 -5.88
N PHE A 99 3.02 -16.35 -4.72
CA PHE A 99 3.77 -16.42 -3.48
C PHE A 99 4.09 -17.87 -3.19
N THR A 100 5.39 -18.19 -3.07
CA THR A 100 5.80 -19.51 -2.59
C THR A 100 5.47 -19.57 -1.11
N ALA A 101 4.61 -20.50 -0.71
CA ALA A 101 4.41 -20.78 0.72
C ALA A 101 5.78 -21.06 1.35
N PRO A 102 6.07 -20.56 2.57
CA PRO A 102 7.33 -20.89 3.23
C PRO A 102 7.47 -22.40 3.24
N THR A 103 8.55 -22.92 2.64
CA THR A 103 8.87 -24.34 2.73
C THR A 103 8.90 -24.67 4.21
N ALA A 104 7.97 -25.51 4.68
CA ALA A 104 8.00 -26.03 6.04
C ALA A 104 9.35 -26.71 6.22
N GLY A 105 10.28 -26.01 6.87
CA GLY A 105 11.63 -26.51 7.09
C GLY A 105 11.51 -27.78 7.90
N ALA A 106 12.03 -28.88 7.35
CA ALA A 106 12.21 -30.13 8.05
C ALA A 106 12.93 -29.83 9.38
N ALA A 107 12.28 -30.21 10.48
CA ALA A 107 12.89 -30.19 11.80
C ALA A 107 14.26 -30.89 11.73
N ARG A 108 15.30 -30.19 12.19
CA ARG A 108 16.57 -30.80 12.62
C ARG A 108 16.80 -30.40 14.06
#